data_AF-A0A929PI60-F1
#
_entry.id   AF-A0A929PI60-F1
#
_cell.length_a   1.000
_cell.length_b   1.000
_cell.length_c   1.000
_cell.angle_alpha   90.00
_cell.angle_beta   90.00
_cell.angle_gamma   90.00
#
_symmetry.space_group_name_H-M   'P 1'
#
loop_
_entity.id
_entity.type
_entity.pdbx_description
1 polymer ?
#
loop_
_entity_poly.entity_id
_entity_poly.type
_entity_poly.pdbx_seq_one_letter_code
_entity_poly.pdbx_strand_id
1 'polypeptide(L)'
;MCKPDGKICMVVSSKGLLFNRSTPNREFRKQFFASFDVKTIINFSALRHALFSKAVAPCAAVVFSPDKTEDSQPIFYCSPKPSHSPQDDWLLVIEPHDIAYISKDEAIESDIIWKVAMWGNPRDYELIKRLSKQSNLGEICEKNGWIDGEGFIVGNRRYEDLSLFGKPYVDVRKLQRFTMDEESLPSLDETRFIRSRTKKSEIFKG
;
A
#
# COMPACT_ATOMS: atom_id res chain seq x y z
N MET A 1 11.06 -3.72 32.16
CA MET A 1 9.78 -3.22 31.61
C MET A 1 9.69 -1.72 31.84
N CYS A 2 9.08 -0.96 30.93
CA CYS A 2 8.92 0.49 31.09
C CYS A 2 7.85 0.78 32.15
N LYS A 3 7.96 1.92 32.85
CA LYS A 3 6.92 2.36 33.79
C LYS A 3 5.64 2.75 33.03
N PRO A 4 4.45 2.66 33.64
CA PRO A 4 3.16 3.10 33.08
C PRO A 4 3.19 4.45 32.34
N ASP A 5 3.83 5.44 32.95
CA ASP A 5 3.97 6.82 32.47
C ASP A 5 5.24 7.06 31.64
N GLY A 6 6.04 6.01 31.45
CA GLY A 6 7.29 6.08 30.71
C GLY A 6 7.04 6.40 29.24
N LYS A 7 7.91 7.23 28.66
CA LYS A 7 7.88 7.55 27.23
C LYS A 7 8.80 6.62 26.48
N ILE A 8 8.25 5.91 25.50
CA ILE A 8 8.98 5.02 24.62
C ILE A 8 9.08 5.68 23.25
N CYS A 9 10.28 5.73 22.67
CA CYS A 9 10.51 6.13 21.29
C CYS A 9 11.14 4.96 20.53
N MET A 10 10.53 4.55 19.42
CA MET A 10 11.03 3.45 18.59
C MET A 10 11.09 3.88 17.13
N VAL A 11 12.16 3.46 16.44
CA VAL A 11 12.22 3.47 14.97
C VAL A 11 11.80 2.11 14.47
N VAL A 12 10.71 2.06 13.73
CA VAL A 12 10.09 0.82 13.24
C VAL A 12 9.92 0.85 11.73
N SER A 13 9.69 -0.33 11.14
CA SER A 13 9.29 -0.40 9.72
C SER A 13 7.94 0.30 9.52
N SER A 14 7.92 1.39 8.77
CA SER A 14 6.67 2.08 8.43
C SER A 14 5.80 1.21 7.51
N LYS A 15 6.42 0.36 6.68
CA LYS A 15 5.68 -0.63 5.88
C LYS A 15 4.87 -1.55 6.79
N GLY A 16 5.50 -2.10 7.84
CA GLY A 16 4.83 -3.01 8.77
C GLY A 16 3.78 -2.31 9.62
N LEU A 17 4.13 -1.18 10.23
CA LEU A 17 3.24 -0.45 11.11
C LEU A 17 2.13 0.28 10.36
N LEU A 18 2.42 1.04 9.29
CA LEU A 18 1.47 2.01 8.72
C LEU A 18 0.80 1.55 7.41
N PHE A 19 1.48 0.76 6.58
CA PHE A 19 1.04 0.56 5.18
C PHE A 19 0.61 -0.84 4.79
N ASN A 20 1.09 -1.88 5.49
CA ASN A 20 0.75 -3.25 5.13
C ASN A 20 -0.71 -3.55 5.48
N ARG A 21 -1.50 -3.89 4.46
CA ARG A 21 -2.95 -4.17 4.55
C ARG A 21 -3.28 -5.65 4.69
N SER A 22 -2.28 -6.53 4.87
CA SER A 22 -2.54 -7.93 5.18
C SER A 22 -3.31 -8.05 6.50
N THR A 23 -4.19 -9.05 6.62
CA THR A 23 -5.00 -9.29 7.83
C THR A 23 -4.16 -9.29 9.12
N PRO A 24 -2.98 -9.97 9.19
CA PRO A 24 -2.16 -9.94 10.40
C PRO A 24 -1.64 -8.54 10.77
N ASN A 25 -1.26 -7.73 9.78
CA ASN A 25 -0.74 -6.38 10.03
C ASN A 25 -1.84 -5.38 10.42
N ARG A 26 -3.06 -5.57 9.89
CA ARG A 26 -4.23 -4.78 10.30
C ARG A 26 -4.58 -5.05 11.76
N GLU A 27 -4.61 -6.32 12.14
CA GLU A 27 -4.90 -6.73 13.52
C GLU A 27 -3.83 -6.25 14.49
N PHE A 28 -2.55 -6.40 14.14
CA PHE A 28 -1.45 -5.85 14.92
C PHE A 28 -1.59 -4.32 15.10
N ARG A 29 -1.90 -3.57 14.04
CA ARG A 29 -2.11 -2.12 14.13
C ARG A 29 -3.24 -1.79 15.10
N LYS A 30 -4.39 -2.44 14.94
CA LYS A 30 -5.55 -2.24 15.80
C LYS A 30 -5.18 -2.44 17.26
N GLN A 31 -4.53 -3.56 17.57
CA GLN A 31 -4.07 -3.85 18.93
C GLN A 31 -3.06 -2.82 19.42
N PHE A 32 -2.07 -2.45 18.62
CA PHE A 32 -1.05 -1.47 19.00
C PHE A 32 -1.67 -0.10 19.36
N PHE A 33 -2.50 0.46 18.49
CA PHE A 33 -3.16 1.76 18.73
C PHE A 33 -4.27 1.68 19.80
N ALA A 34 -4.86 0.50 20.00
CA ALA A 34 -5.84 0.26 21.05
C ALA A 34 -5.20 -0.09 22.40
N SER A 35 -3.91 -0.45 22.49
CA SER A 35 -3.25 -0.76 23.75
C SER A 35 -2.42 0.41 24.27
N PHE A 36 -1.76 1.15 23.37
CA PHE A 36 -0.80 2.18 23.74
C PHE A 36 -1.30 3.58 23.49
N ASP A 37 -0.83 4.52 24.30
CA ASP A 37 -1.09 5.94 24.11
C ASP A 37 -0.05 6.54 23.17
N VAL A 38 -0.28 6.36 21.88
CA VAL A 38 0.60 6.91 20.83
C VAL A 38 0.39 8.41 20.74
N LYS A 39 1.46 9.19 20.97
CA LYS A 39 1.43 10.66 20.92
C LYS A 39 1.95 11.20 19.61
N THR A 40 2.97 10.55 19.04
CA THR A 40 3.66 11.08 17.86
C THR A 40 4.08 9.97 16.91
N ILE A 41 3.87 10.21 15.62
CA ILE A 41 4.42 9.41 14.52
C ILE A 41 5.12 10.34 13.54
N ILE A 42 6.41 10.09 13.29
CA ILE A 42 7.16 10.74 12.22
C ILE A 42 7.44 9.70 11.15
N ASN A 43 6.76 9.82 10.01
CA ASN A 43 6.85 8.89 8.90
C ASN A 43 7.91 9.32 7.89
N PHE A 44 9.01 8.59 7.89
CA PHE A 44 10.16 8.82 7.02
C PHE A 44 10.11 8.05 5.70
N SER A 45 8.96 7.50 5.32
CA SER A 45 8.85 6.65 4.12
C SER A 45 9.22 7.35 2.81
N ALA A 46 9.01 8.67 2.73
CA ALA A 46 9.43 9.48 1.58
C ALA A 46 10.96 9.63 1.49
N LEU A 47 11.67 9.42 2.60
CA LEU A 47 13.11 9.60 2.76
C LEU A 47 13.88 8.27 2.80
N ARG A 48 13.23 7.15 2.47
CA ARG A 48 13.82 5.80 2.59
C ARG A 48 15.11 5.60 1.80
N HIS A 49 15.38 6.44 0.79
CA HIS A 49 16.60 6.40 -0.02
C HIS A 49 17.67 7.39 0.45
N ALA A 50 17.32 8.36 1.31
CA ALA A 50 18.21 9.42 1.76
C ALA A 50 18.70 9.20 3.21
N LEU A 51 17.88 8.61 4.09
CA LEU A 51 18.18 8.55 5.52
C LEU A 51 19.26 7.55 5.93
N PHE A 52 19.36 6.41 5.24
CA PHE A 52 20.32 5.37 5.60
C PHE A 52 21.13 4.94 4.39
N SER A 53 22.45 5.13 4.46
CA SER A 53 23.39 4.81 3.38
C SER A 53 23.40 3.33 2.97
N LYS A 54 22.95 2.42 3.85
CA LYS A 54 22.95 0.97 3.64
C LYS A 54 21.58 0.31 3.76
N ALA A 55 20.50 1.09 3.95
CA ALA A 55 19.16 0.54 4.14
C ALA A 55 18.12 1.33 3.34
N VAL A 56 17.34 0.62 2.52
CA VAL A 56 16.30 1.20 1.65
C VAL A 56 14.90 1.02 2.24
N ALA A 57 14.78 0.28 3.35
CA ALA A 57 13.51 0.00 3.98
C ALA A 57 12.90 1.28 4.56
N PRO A 58 11.62 1.58 4.29
CA PRO A 58 10.98 2.76 4.85
C PRO A 58 10.73 2.57 6.35
N CYS A 59 10.96 3.64 7.12
CA CYS A 59 10.80 3.62 8.58
C CYS A 59 9.90 4.75 9.07
N ALA A 60 9.48 4.63 10.33
CA ALA A 60 8.81 5.67 11.08
C ALA A 60 9.34 5.70 12.52
N ALA A 61 9.46 6.88 13.11
CA ALA A 61 9.62 7.03 14.55
C ALA A 61 8.23 7.10 15.20
N VAL A 62 8.05 6.39 16.30
CA VAL A 62 6.80 6.35 17.06
C VAL A 62 7.11 6.63 18.52
N VAL A 63 6.41 7.60 19.10
CA VAL A 63 6.50 7.97 20.51
C VAL A 63 5.18 7.64 21.20
N PHE A 64 5.24 6.81 22.23
CA PHE A 64 4.06 6.33 22.95
C PHE A 64 4.35 6.02 24.41
N SER A 65 3.31 5.95 25.22
CA SER A 65 3.37 5.48 26.61
C SER A 65 2.67 4.11 26.76
N PRO A 66 3.13 3.24 27.68
CA PRO A 66 2.49 1.96 27.98
C PRO A 66 1.02 2.10 28.38
N ASP A 67 0.72 3.02 29.29
CA ASP A 67 -0.63 3.21 29.80
C ASP A 67 -1.39 4.26 28.99
N LYS A 68 -2.69 4.03 28.86
CA LYS A 68 -3.60 5.03 28.29
C LYS A 68 -3.80 6.18 29.26
N THR A 69 -3.57 7.40 28.78
CA THR A 69 -4.13 8.58 29.44
C THR A 69 -5.63 8.63 29.18
N GLU A 70 -6.42 9.03 30.18
CA GLU A 70 -7.86 9.31 30.02
C GLU A 70 -8.12 10.39 28.95
N ASP A 71 -7.14 11.27 28.74
CA ASP A 71 -7.18 12.30 27.73
C ASP A 71 -6.99 11.73 26.31
N SER A 72 -8.05 11.81 25.50
CA SER A 72 -8.07 11.36 24.10
C SER A 72 -7.49 12.41 23.15
N GLN A 73 -6.21 12.72 23.35
CA GLN A 73 -5.50 13.61 22.43
C GLN A 73 -5.22 12.90 21.10
N PRO A 74 -5.34 13.60 19.96
CA PRO A 74 -5.02 13.04 18.66
C PRO A 74 -3.52 12.74 18.54
N ILE A 75 -3.18 11.78 17.70
CA ILE A 75 -1.81 11.45 17.34
C ILE A 75 -1.27 12.57 16.46
N PHE A 76 -0.20 13.23 16.90
CA PHE A 76 0.57 14.11 16.02
C PHE A 76 1.30 13.27 14.97
N TYR A 77 0.99 13.48 13.71
CA TYR A 77 1.60 12.80 12.59
C TYR A 77 2.34 13.80 11.71
N CYS A 78 3.54 13.44 11.27
CA CYS A 78 4.34 14.24 10.35
C CYS A 78 5.01 13.33 9.30
N SER A 79 5.05 13.75 8.03
CA SER A 79 5.79 13.04 6.97
C SER A 79 6.80 13.94 6.27
N PRO A 80 8.02 14.08 6.81
CA PRO A 80 9.07 14.89 6.16
C PRO A 80 9.40 14.39 4.75
N LYS A 81 9.65 15.33 3.83
CA LYS A 81 9.95 15.09 2.42
C LYS A 81 11.37 15.54 2.06
N PRO A 82 12.01 14.92 1.05
CA PRO A 82 13.33 15.37 0.61
C PRO A 82 13.18 16.73 -0.06
N SER A 83 14.10 17.64 0.21
CA SER A 83 14.25 18.84 -0.63
C SER A 83 14.86 18.44 -1.96
N HIS A 84 14.29 18.88 -3.08
CA HIS A 84 14.86 18.65 -4.40
C HIS A 84 15.98 19.65 -4.75
N SER A 85 16.69 20.17 -3.74
CA SER A 85 17.81 21.08 -3.97
C SER A 85 19.03 20.32 -4.48
N PRO A 86 19.69 20.75 -5.58
CA PRO A 86 20.89 20.10 -6.11
C PRO A 86 22.11 20.13 -5.18
N GLN A 87 22.05 20.89 -4.08
CA GLN A 87 23.21 21.24 -3.27
C GLN A 87 23.29 20.49 -1.93
N ASP A 88 22.22 19.82 -1.49
CA ASP A 88 22.24 19.14 -0.19
C ASP A 88 21.21 18.00 -0.08
N ASP A 89 21.69 16.75 -0.13
CA ASP A 89 20.87 15.53 0.01
C ASP A 89 20.27 15.36 1.42
N TRP A 90 20.67 16.18 2.38
CA TRP A 90 20.25 16.12 3.78
C TRP A 90 19.17 17.13 4.16
N LEU A 91 18.78 18.01 3.23
CA LEU A 91 17.75 19.00 3.51
C LEU A 91 16.36 18.34 3.46
N LEU A 92 15.67 18.37 4.60
CA LEU A 92 14.30 17.88 4.75
C LEU A 92 13.34 19.06 4.81
N VAL A 93 12.20 18.93 4.13
CA VAL A 93 11.12 19.91 4.17
C VAL A 93 9.91 19.27 4.84
N ILE A 94 9.24 20.05 5.69
CA ILE A 94 7.96 19.71 6.28
C ILE A 94 7.02 20.87 5.96
N GLU A 95 6.08 20.64 5.05
CA GLU A 95 5.05 21.61 4.73
C GLU A 95 3.83 21.40 5.64
N PRO A 96 2.92 22.39 5.77
CA PRO A 96 1.71 22.23 6.58
C PRO A 96 0.86 21.01 6.19
N HIS A 97 0.88 20.61 4.92
CA HIS A 97 0.16 19.43 4.41
C HIS A 97 0.82 18.09 4.81
N ASP A 98 2.09 18.11 5.25
CA ASP A 98 2.79 16.93 5.74
C ASP A 98 2.46 16.64 7.22
N ILE A 99 1.74 17.54 7.89
CA ILE A 99 1.35 17.46 9.29
C ILE A 99 -0.14 17.12 9.38
N ALA A 100 -0.47 16.14 10.23
CA ALA A 100 -1.85 15.76 10.51
C ALA A 100 -2.04 15.47 12.00
N TYR A 101 -3.26 15.68 12.47
CA TYR A 101 -3.69 15.25 13.81
C TYR A 101 -4.72 14.13 13.60
N ILE A 102 -4.30 12.89 13.85
CA ILE A 102 -5.09 11.70 13.56
C ILE A 102 -5.78 11.26 14.84
N SER A 103 -7.11 11.10 14.82
CA SER A 103 -7.83 10.61 15.98
C SER A 103 -7.47 9.15 16.29
N LYS A 104 -7.58 8.74 17.56
CA LYS A 104 -7.33 7.34 17.96
C LYS A 104 -8.24 6.37 17.20
N ASP A 105 -9.51 6.76 17.01
CA ASP A 105 -10.47 5.94 16.27
C ASP A 105 -10.07 5.76 14.80
N GLU A 106 -9.61 6.81 14.13
CA GLU A 106 -9.10 6.69 12.76
C GLU A 106 -7.83 5.82 12.69
N ALA A 107 -6.92 5.96 13.65
CA ALA A 107 -5.71 5.15 13.71
C ALA A 107 -5.99 3.65 13.88
N ILE A 108 -7.06 3.31 14.61
CA ILE A 108 -7.50 1.92 14.85
C ILE A 108 -8.31 1.40 13.65
N GLU A 109 -9.29 2.16 13.15
CA GLU A 109 -10.29 1.64 12.21
C GLU A 109 -9.95 1.85 10.73
N SER A 110 -9.06 2.79 10.41
CA SER A 110 -8.83 3.22 9.03
C SER A 110 -7.43 2.89 8.53
N ASP A 111 -7.28 1.82 7.74
CA ASP A 111 -5.99 1.48 7.11
C ASP A 111 -5.56 2.47 6.03
N ILE A 112 -6.49 3.27 5.51
CA ILE A 112 -6.21 4.26 4.46
C ILE A 112 -5.65 5.57 5.05
N ILE A 113 -5.90 5.88 6.34
CA ILE A 113 -5.56 7.17 6.94
C ILE A 113 -4.08 7.50 6.80
N TRP A 114 -3.21 6.51 7.02
CA TRP A 114 -1.76 6.71 6.95
C TRP A 114 -1.26 7.07 5.57
N LYS A 115 -1.89 6.53 4.53
CA LYS A 115 -1.54 6.83 3.14
C LYS A 115 -2.05 8.21 2.73
N VAL A 116 -3.23 8.59 3.22
CA VAL A 116 -3.77 9.94 2.97
C VAL A 116 -2.97 10.98 3.74
N ALA A 117 -2.71 10.78 5.04
CA ALA A 117 -1.87 11.69 5.84
C ALA A 117 -0.45 11.86 5.27
N MET A 118 0.04 10.91 4.47
CA MET A 118 1.33 11.01 3.80
C MET A 118 1.30 11.86 2.52
N TRP A 119 0.18 11.93 1.79
CA TRP A 119 0.16 12.43 0.39
C TRP A 119 -1.02 13.32 0.04
N GLY A 120 -2.00 13.46 0.91
CA GLY A 120 -3.23 14.20 0.67
C GLY A 120 -3.68 14.92 1.92
N ASN A 121 -4.94 15.34 1.91
CA ASN A 121 -5.55 16.15 2.95
C ASN A 121 -6.88 15.53 3.44
N PRO A 122 -7.54 16.13 4.45
CA PRO A 122 -8.82 15.60 4.96
C PRO A 122 -9.95 15.48 3.92
N ARG A 123 -9.96 16.30 2.86
CA ARG A 123 -10.95 16.16 1.77
C ARG A 123 -10.67 14.93 0.92
N ASP A 124 -9.40 14.63 0.66
CA ASP A 124 -9.01 13.39 -0.04
C ASP A 124 -9.40 12.16 0.78
N TYR A 125 -9.26 12.23 2.11
CA TYR A 125 -9.66 11.16 3.01
C TYR A 125 -11.17 10.86 2.88
N GLU A 126 -12.01 11.90 2.94
CA GLU A 126 -13.46 11.74 2.81
C GLU A 126 -13.86 11.24 1.42
N LEU A 127 -13.22 11.75 0.36
CA LEU A 127 -13.46 11.28 -1.01
C LEU A 127 -13.10 9.78 -1.14
N ILE A 128 -11.92 9.37 -0.69
CA ILE A 128 -11.48 7.97 -0.76
C ILE A 128 -12.41 7.09 0.07
N LYS A 129 -12.87 7.54 1.23
CA LYS A 129 -13.82 6.81 2.08
C LYS A 129 -15.17 6.60 1.37
N ARG A 130 -15.66 7.60 0.63
CA ARG A 130 -16.89 7.46 -0.19
C ARG A 130 -16.70 6.49 -1.35
N LEU A 131 -15.60 6.60 -2.07
CA LEU A 131 -15.29 5.72 -3.20
C LEU A 131 -15.06 4.27 -2.77
N SER A 132 -14.48 4.08 -1.58
CA SER A 132 -14.22 2.74 -1.02
C SER A 132 -15.49 1.99 -0.61
N LYS A 133 -16.66 2.63 -0.62
CA LYS A 133 -17.97 1.98 -0.45
C LYS A 133 -18.53 1.40 -1.75
N GLN A 134 -17.94 1.74 -2.89
CA GLN A 134 -18.33 1.18 -4.19
C GLN A 134 -17.75 -0.22 -4.33
N SER A 135 -18.44 -1.08 -5.06
CA SER A 135 -17.95 -2.43 -5.31
C SER A 135 -16.63 -2.41 -6.08
N ASN A 136 -15.66 -3.16 -5.57
CA ASN A 136 -14.41 -3.36 -6.28
C ASN A 136 -14.57 -4.43 -7.38
N LEU A 137 -13.61 -4.51 -8.30
CA LEU A 137 -13.68 -5.46 -9.42
C LEU A 137 -13.76 -6.92 -8.94
N GLY A 138 -13.09 -7.27 -7.84
CA GLY A 138 -13.15 -8.61 -7.26
C GLY A 138 -14.55 -8.99 -6.79
N GLU A 139 -15.23 -8.09 -6.06
CA GLU A 139 -16.63 -8.29 -5.65
C GLU A 139 -17.58 -8.42 -6.84
N ILE A 140 -17.33 -7.66 -7.91
CA ILE A 140 -18.09 -7.77 -9.17
C ILE A 140 -17.83 -9.13 -9.81
N CYS A 141 -16.58 -9.60 -9.85
CA CYS A 141 -16.25 -10.92 -10.38
C CYS A 141 -16.94 -12.03 -9.58
N GLU A 142 -16.84 -12.00 -8.25
CA GLU A 142 -17.50 -12.97 -7.36
C GLU A 142 -19.02 -12.99 -7.58
N LYS A 143 -19.66 -11.81 -7.63
CA LYS A 143 -21.11 -11.70 -7.87
C LYS A 143 -21.55 -12.30 -9.20
N ASN A 144 -20.72 -12.18 -10.23
CA ASN A 144 -21.01 -12.72 -11.56
C ASN A 144 -20.46 -14.15 -11.77
N GLY A 145 -19.81 -14.75 -10.78
CA GLY A 145 -19.13 -16.03 -10.92
C GLY A 145 -17.94 -16.00 -11.89
N TRP A 146 -17.37 -14.82 -12.14
CA TRP A 146 -16.21 -14.67 -13.01
C TRP A 146 -14.94 -15.07 -12.28
N ILE A 147 -14.06 -15.76 -13.00
CA ILE A 147 -12.76 -16.15 -12.49
C ILE A 147 -11.76 -15.04 -12.83
N ASP A 148 -11.28 -14.33 -11.82
CA ASP A 148 -10.30 -13.25 -12.00
C ASP A 148 -8.87 -13.71 -11.65
N GLY A 149 -7.86 -13.00 -12.15
CA GLY A 149 -6.48 -13.24 -11.74
C GLY A 149 -5.46 -12.47 -12.59
N GLU A 150 -4.23 -12.37 -12.09
CA GLU A 150 -3.13 -11.87 -12.90
C GLU A 150 -2.86 -12.83 -14.06
N GLY A 151 -2.77 -12.30 -15.29
CA GLY A 151 -2.47 -13.07 -16.49
C GLY A 151 -1.04 -13.61 -16.57
N PHE A 152 -0.63 -14.01 -17.78
CA PHE A 152 0.71 -14.51 -18.04
C PHE A 152 1.74 -13.36 -18.08
N ILE A 153 3.01 -13.70 -17.82
CA ILE A 153 4.13 -12.77 -17.94
C ILE A 153 5.16 -13.37 -18.91
N VAL A 154 5.32 -12.73 -20.06
CA VAL A 154 6.36 -13.07 -21.04
C VAL A 154 7.72 -12.70 -20.48
N GLY A 155 8.71 -13.58 -20.66
CA GLY A 155 10.11 -13.27 -20.33
C GLY A 155 10.88 -14.41 -19.68
N ASN A 156 12.21 -14.26 -19.65
CA ASN A 156 13.21 -15.11 -19.00
C ASN A 156 13.11 -16.64 -19.16
N ARG A 157 12.38 -17.18 -20.15
CA ARG A 157 12.43 -18.58 -20.63
C ARG A 157 12.49 -19.68 -19.54
N ARG A 158 11.95 -19.43 -18.33
CA ARG A 158 12.09 -20.35 -17.19
C ARG A 158 11.09 -21.49 -17.23
N TYR A 159 9.90 -21.24 -17.77
CA TYR A 159 8.81 -22.22 -17.84
C TYR A 159 8.26 -22.26 -19.25
N GLU A 160 8.05 -23.47 -19.76
CA GLU A 160 7.40 -23.72 -21.04
C GLU A 160 5.93 -24.09 -20.79
N ASP A 161 5.02 -23.48 -21.55
CA ASP A 161 3.59 -23.73 -21.47
C ASP A 161 2.96 -23.61 -22.86
N LEU A 162 2.64 -24.75 -23.45
CA LEU A 162 2.04 -24.82 -24.78
C LEU A 162 0.52 -24.59 -24.75
N SER A 163 -0.11 -24.58 -23.57
CA SER A 163 -1.57 -24.45 -23.46
C SER A 163 -2.09 -23.08 -23.90
N LEU A 164 -1.23 -22.07 -23.92
CA LEU A 164 -1.53 -20.71 -24.35
C LEU A 164 -1.16 -20.43 -25.81
N PHE A 165 -0.40 -21.33 -26.44
CA PHE A 165 0.07 -21.14 -27.81
C PHE A 165 -1.12 -21.05 -28.78
N GLY A 166 -1.09 -20.04 -29.66
CA GLY A 166 -2.13 -19.77 -30.66
C GLY A 166 -3.42 -19.15 -30.11
N LYS A 167 -3.59 -19.04 -28.78
CA LYS A 167 -4.76 -18.38 -28.19
C LYS A 167 -4.71 -16.86 -28.44
N PRO A 168 -5.86 -16.19 -28.64
CA PRO A 168 -5.89 -14.74 -28.71
C PRO A 168 -5.43 -14.15 -27.38
N TYR A 169 -4.66 -13.06 -27.43
CA TYR A 169 -4.23 -12.35 -26.23
C TYR A 169 -4.33 -10.83 -26.39
N VAL A 170 -4.45 -10.16 -25.27
CA VAL A 170 -4.49 -8.70 -25.21
C VAL A 170 -3.06 -8.16 -25.19
N ASP A 171 -2.63 -7.55 -26.29
CA ASP A 171 -1.37 -6.79 -26.31
C ASP A 171 -1.56 -5.46 -25.56
N VAL A 172 -0.90 -5.32 -24.42
CA VAL A 172 -0.93 -4.12 -23.58
C VAL A 172 -0.55 -2.86 -24.37
N ARG A 173 0.28 -2.99 -25.43
CA ARG A 173 0.68 -1.87 -26.30
C ARG A 173 -0.44 -1.39 -27.23
N LYS A 174 -1.45 -2.23 -27.49
CA LYS A 174 -2.60 -1.96 -28.36
C LYS A 174 -3.91 -1.80 -27.58
N LEU A 175 -3.85 -1.80 -26.24
CA LEU A 175 -5.02 -1.70 -25.39
C LEU A 175 -5.74 -0.35 -25.61
N GLN A 176 -7.00 -0.41 -26.02
CA GLN A 176 -7.87 0.76 -26.13
C GLN A 176 -8.66 0.96 -24.83
N ARG A 177 -9.14 2.19 -24.62
CA ARG A 177 -9.98 2.49 -23.46
C ARG A 177 -11.37 1.88 -23.66
N PHE A 178 -11.86 1.21 -22.61
CA PHE A 178 -13.23 0.69 -22.45
C PHE A 178 -13.64 -0.48 -23.35
N THR A 179 -13.12 -0.59 -24.57
CA THR A 179 -13.52 -1.63 -25.53
C THR A 179 -12.31 -2.28 -26.17
N MET A 180 -12.48 -3.53 -26.62
CA MET A 180 -11.57 -4.23 -27.50
C MET A 180 -12.38 -4.99 -28.55
N ASP A 181 -11.86 -5.01 -29.77
CA ASP A 181 -12.38 -5.86 -30.83
C ASP A 181 -11.72 -7.23 -30.72
N GLU A 182 -12.51 -8.24 -30.36
CA GLU A 182 -12.06 -9.62 -30.15
C GLU A 182 -11.49 -10.23 -31.44
N GLU A 183 -12.06 -9.89 -32.59
CA GLU A 183 -11.61 -10.41 -33.90
C GLU A 183 -10.23 -9.86 -34.28
N SER A 184 -9.85 -8.71 -33.72
CA SER A 184 -8.55 -8.05 -33.96
C SER A 184 -7.42 -8.56 -33.08
N LEU A 185 -7.70 -9.46 -32.12
CA LEU A 185 -6.71 -9.92 -31.15
C LEU A 185 -5.63 -10.79 -31.82
N PRO A 186 -4.34 -10.49 -31.61
CA PRO A 186 -3.27 -11.32 -32.12
C PRO A 186 -3.24 -12.69 -31.41
N SER A 187 -2.80 -13.71 -32.13
CA SER A 187 -2.46 -15.01 -31.55
C SER A 187 -1.15 -14.94 -30.76
N LEU A 188 -1.09 -15.67 -29.65
CA LEU A 188 0.11 -15.77 -28.82
C LEU A 188 1.07 -16.82 -29.39
N ASP A 189 2.17 -16.38 -30.00
CA ASP A 189 3.22 -17.27 -30.53
C ASP A 189 4.28 -17.66 -29.48
N GLU A 190 4.23 -17.04 -28.29
CA GLU A 190 5.18 -17.30 -27.21
C GLU A 190 4.83 -18.61 -26.50
N THR A 191 5.85 -19.43 -26.25
CA THR A 191 5.71 -20.72 -25.55
C THR A 191 6.39 -20.69 -24.18
N ARG A 192 7.15 -19.63 -23.87
CA ARG A 192 7.91 -19.54 -22.63
C ARG A 192 7.61 -18.29 -21.82
N PHE A 193 7.40 -18.52 -20.53
CA PHE A 193 6.90 -17.51 -19.61
C PHE A 193 7.74 -17.44 -18.32
N ILE A 194 7.74 -16.26 -17.70
CA ILE A 194 8.15 -16.12 -16.29
C ILE A 194 7.08 -16.78 -15.41
N ARG A 195 5.81 -16.58 -15.78
CA ARG A 195 4.63 -17.20 -15.16
C ARG A 195 3.56 -17.38 -16.22
N SER A 196 3.11 -18.62 -16.42
CA SER A 196 1.98 -18.95 -17.29
C SER A 196 0.68 -19.23 -16.52
N ARG A 197 0.73 -19.22 -15.17
CA ARG A 197 -0.42 -19.42 -14.26
C ARG A 197 -1.11 -20.79 -14.42
N THR A 198 -0.36 -21.85 -14.71
CA THR A 198 -0.87 -23.24 -14.77
C THR A 198 -1.77 -23.64 -13.58
N LYS A 199 -1.48 -23.18 -12.36
CA LYS A 199 -2.28 -23.45 -11.15
C LYS A 199 -3.64 -22.74 -11.10
N LYS A 200 -3.85 -21.67 -11.87
CA LYS A 200 -5.11 -20.94 -12.00
C LYS A 200 -5.43 -20.74 -13.50
N SER A 201 -5.23 -21.79 -14.31
CA SER A 201 -5.40 -21.76 -15.77
C SER A 201 -6.85 -21.50 -16.20
N GLU A 202 -7.79 -21.65 -15.27
CA GLU A 202 -9.22 -21.37 -15.45
C GLU A 202 -9.49 -19.91 -15.86
N ILE A 203 -8.61 -18.96 -15.51
CA ILE A 203 -8.72 -17.57 -15.97
C ILE A 203 -8.57 -17.41 -17.48
N PHE A 204 -8.06 -18.43 -18.18
CA PHE A 204 -7.91 -18.45 -19.64
C PHE A 204 -8.95 -19.37 -20.33
N LYS A 205 -9.89 -19.92 -19.56
CA LYS A 205 -11.01 -20.72 -20.07
C LYS A 205 -12.24 -19.82 -20.19
N GLY A 206 -12.10 -18.76 -20.97
CA GLY A 206 -13.19 -17.91 -21.44
C GLY A 206 -13.65 -18.36 -22.81
#